data_AF-A0A7X3PWC2-F1
#
_entry.id   AF-A0A7X3PWC2-F1
#
_cell.length_a   1.000
_cell.length_b   1.000
_cell.length_c   1.000
_cell.angle_alpha   90.00
_cell.angle_beta   90.00
_cell.angle_gamma   90.00
#
_symmetry.space_group_name_H-M   'P 1'
#
loop_
_entity.id
_entity.type
_entity.pdbx_description
1 polymer ?
#
loop_
_entity_poly.entity_id
_entity_poly.type
_entity_poly.pdbx_seq_one_letter_code
_entity_poly.pdbx_strand_id
1 'polypeptide(L)' 'MTIKERFRKHLSQPEAVSLGLQAILSAAEEDLGTGGPDSFRGIYPTIKIVDAQGVRDVEESEVASQCGRLAQSRPGGES' A
#
# COMPACT_ATOMS: atom_id res chain seq x y z
N MET A 1 -9.62 5.28 4.85
CA MET A 1 -8.72 5.50 6.03
C MET A 1 -7.51 6.29 5.57
N THR A 2 -7.03 7.26 6.36
CA THR A 2 -6.00 8.21 5.92
C THR A 2 -4.64 7.99 6.58
N ILE A 3 -3.56 8.44 5.91
CA ILE A 3 -2.19 8.42 6.47
C ILE A 3 -2.16 9.15 7.82
N LYS A 4 -2.85 10.30 7.90
CA LYS A 4 -2.86 11.14 9.10
C LYS A 4 -3.38 10.41 10.35
N GLU A 5 -4.34 9.50 10.18
CA GLU A 5 -4.93 8.76 11.30
C GLU A 5 -4.02 7.66 11.85
N ARG A 6 -3.14 7.11 11.02
CA ARG A 6 -2.31 5.93 11.36
C ARG A 6 -0.83 6.21 11.46
N PHE A 7 -0.38 7.38 10.99
CA PHE A 7 1.02 7.77 11.09
C PHE A 7 1.48 7.85 12.55
N ARG A 8 2.67 7.32 12.81
CA ARG A 8 3.41 7.46 14.06
C ARG A 8 4.85 7.83 13.73
N LYS A 9 5.51 8.51 14.66
CA LYS A 9 6.96 8.72 14.52
C LYS A 9 7.67 7.38 14.62
N HIS A 10 8.80 7.25 13.92
CA HIS A 10 9.67 6.07 13.96
C HIS A 10 9.02 4.76 13.47
N LEU A 11 8.10 4.84 12.50
CA LEU A 11 7.67 3.65 11.77
C LEU A 11 8.88 2.97 11.14
N SER A 12 8.94 1.65 11.27
CA SER A 12 9.87 0.85 10.50
C SER A 12 9.52 0.94 9.00
N GLN A 13 10.50 0.65 8.14
CA GLN A 13 10.28 0.60 6.70
C GLN A 13 9.05 -0.26 6.30
N PRO A 14 8.86 -1.51 6.77
CA PRO A 14 7.70 -2.31 6.37
C PRO A 14 6.37 -1.72 6.87
N GLU A 15 6.35 -1.07 8.04
CA GLU A 15 5.15 -0.39 8.52
C GLU A 15 4.81 0.84 7.67
N ALA A 16 5.83 1.60 7.25
CA ALA A 16 5.64 2.76 6.37
C ALA A 16 5.14 2.34 4.98
N VAL A 17 5.67 1.26 4.40
CA VAL A 17 5.18 0.69 3.14
C VAL A 17 3.72 0.26 3.27
N SER A 18 3.40 -0.51 4.30
CA SER A 18 2.03 -0.98 4.56
C SER A 18 1.04 0.18 4.76
N LEU A 19 1.46 1.25 5.43
CA LEU A 19 0.66 2.47 5.60
C LEU A 19 0.41 3.18 4.27
N GLY A 20 1.45 3.31 3.43
CA GLY A 20 1.33 3.90 2.10
C GLY A 20 0.38 3.11 1.20
N LEU A 21 0.48 1.78 1.19
CA LEU A 21 -0.41 0.90 0.42
C LEU A 21 -1.87 1.00 0.90
N GLN A 22 -2.11 1.03 2.21
CA GLN A 22 -3.46 1.25 2.77
C GLN A 22 -4.06 2.58 2.34
N ALA A 23 -3.24 3.62 2.24
CA ALA A 23 -3.69 4.94 1.80
C ALA A 23 -4.08 4.94 0.32
N ILE A 24 -3.27 4.32 -0.55
CA ILE A 24 -3.59 4.16 -1.98
C ILE A 24 -4.88 3.36 -2.17
N LEU A 25 -5.02 2.23 -1.44
CA LEU A 25 -6.23 1.41 -1.46
C LEU A 25 -7.47 2.20 -1.02
N SER A 26 -7.37 2.98 0.06
CA SER A 26 -8.49 3.82 0.52
C SER A 26 -8.83 4.91 -0.50
N ALA A 27 -7.83 5.52 -1.13
CA ALA A 27 -8.04 6.56 -2.13
C ALA A 27 -8.73 6.02 -3.39
N ALA A 28 -8.34 4.83 -3.86
CA ALA A 28 -8.96 4.16 -5.02
C ALA A 28 -10.44 3.83 -4.84
N GLU A 29 -10.92 3.71 -3.59
CA GLU A 29 -12.32 3.44 -3.29
C GLU A 29 -13.17 4.69 -3.23
N GLU A 30 -12.59 5.79 -2.74
CA GLU A 30 -13.26 7.07 -2.61
C GLU A 30 -13.26 7.87 -3.93
N ASP A 31 -12.29 7.60 -4.82
CA ASP A 31 -12.11 8.30 -6.09
C ASP A 31 -11.92 7.33 -7.27
N LEU A 32 -12.89 7.32 -8.19
CA LEU A 32 -12.87 6.51 -9.42
C LEU A 32 -11.69 6.83 -10.35
N GLY A 33 -11.08 8.02 -10.22
CA GLY A 33 -9.88 8.41 -10.97
C GLY A 33 -8.59 7.77 -10.45
N THR A 34 -8.62 7.18 -9.26
CA THR A 34 -7.45 6.58 -8.62
C THR A 34 -7.43 5.08 -8.82
N GLY A 35 -6.40 4.58 -9.52
CA GLY A 35 -6.22 3.14 -9.75
C GLY A 35 -5.77 2.42 -8.48
N GLY A 36 -6.56 1.47 -8.00
CA GLY A 36 -6.17 0.51 -6.97
C GLY A 36 -5.30 -0.63 -7.52
N PRO A 37 -4.72 -1.48 -6.66
CA PRO A 37 -4.03 -2.68 -7.10
C PRO A 37 -5.00 -3.67 -7.79
N ASP A 38 -4.65 -4.12 -8.99
CA ASP A 38 -5.39 -5.12 -9.77
C ASP A 38 -4.62 -6.44 -9.76
N SER A 39 -5.00 -7.33 -8.84
CA SER A 39 -4.34 -8.63 -8.69
C SER A 39 -4.66 -9.61 -9.82
N PHE A 40 -5.74 -9.40 -10.57
CA PHE A 40 -6.07 -10.24 -11.73
C PHE A 40 -5.16 -9.93 -12.92
N ARG A 41 -4.80 -8.65 -13.09
CA ARG A 41 -3.88 -8.19 -14.13
C ARG A 41 -2.43 -8.09 -13.67
N GLY A 42 -2.16 -8.30 -12.39
CA GLY A 42 -0.82 -8.17 -11.80
C GLY A 42 -0.30 -6.73 -11.79
N ILE A 43 -1.19 -5.74 -11.65
CA ILE A 43 -0.82 -4.32 -11.68
C ILE A 43 -0.85 -3.79 -10.25
N TYR A 44 0.31 -3.36 -9.74
CA TYR A 44 0.48 -2.87 -8.38
C TYR A 44 1.08 -1.46 -8.35
N PRO A 45 0.82 -0.68 -7.29
CA PRO A 45 1.49 0.61 -7.10
C PRO A 45 3.00 0.42 -6.90
N THR A 46 3.80 1.30 -7.49
CA THR A 46 5.25 1.32 -7.23
C THR A 46 5.54 2.01 -5.91
N ILE A 47 6.37 1.38 -5.06
CA ILE A 47 6.84 1.98 -3.80
C ILE A 47 8.36 2.19 -3.86
N LYS A 48 8.80 3.38 -3.46
CA LYS A 48 10.23 3.72 -3.36
C LYS A 48 10.57 4.08 -1.92
N ILE A 49 11.73 3.61 -1.45
CA ILE A 49 12.33 4.01 -0.18
C ILE A 49 13.42 5.03 -0.46
N VAL A 50 13.35 6.16 0.24
CA VAL A 50 14.34 7.24 0.16
C VAL A 50 14.96 7.41 1.54
N ASP A 51 16.25 7.14 1.65
CA ASP A 51 17.03 7.36 2.87
C ASP A 51 18.44 7.88 2.57
N ALA A 52 19.30 7.95 3.58
CA ALA A 52 20.66 8.45 3.45
C ALA A 52 21.54 7.63 2.47
N GLN A 53 21.13 6.42 2.10
CA GLN A 53 21.81 5.57 1.11
C GLN A 53 21.31 5.79 -0.33
N GLY A 54 20.28 6.63 -0.51
CA GLY A 54 19.70 6.96 -1.81
C GLY A 54 18.27 6.47 -1.97
N VAL A 55 17.88 6.22 -3.22
CA VAL A 55 16.53 5.78 -3.60
C VAL A 55 16.58 4.33 -4.04
N ARG A 56 15.71 3.49 -3.50
CA ARG A 56 15.54 2.09 -3.93
C ARG A 56 14.07 1.74 -4.12
N ASP A 57 13.81 0.83 -5.03
CA ASP A 57 12.48 0.29 -5.25
C ASP A 57 12.19 -0.85 -4.27
N VAL A 58 10.93 -0.94 -3.83
CA VAL A 58 10.44 -2.14 -3.16
C VAL A 58 10.07 -3.15 -4.24
N GLU A 59 10.51 -4.39 -4.08
CA GLU A 59 10.22 -5.47 -5.03
C GLU A 59 8.70 -5.60 -5.27
N GLU A 60 8.30 -5.73 -6.53
CA GLU A 60 6.88 -5.84 -6.89
C GLU A 60 6.22 -7.05 -6.21
N SER A 61 6.95 -8.15 -6.06
CA SER A 61 6.47 -9.34 -5.34
C SER A 61 6.17 -9.07 -3.86
N GLU A 62 6.95 -8.20 -3.21
CA GLU A 62 6.70 -7.77 -1.84
C GLU A 62 5.46 -6.87 -1.78
N VAL A 63 5.33 -5.93 -2.71
CA VAL A 63 4.15 -5.06 -2.82
C VAL A 63 2.88 -5.89 -3.03
N ALA A 64 2.91 -6.85 -3.96
CA ALA A 64 1.80 -7.74 -4.25
C ALA A 64 1.37 -8.56 -3.02
N SER A 65 2.35 -9.12 -2.30
CA SER A 65 2.12 -9.85 -1.05
C SER A 65 1.46 -8.97 0.02
N GLN A 66 1.93 -7.73 0.19
CA GLN A 66 1.33 -6.79 1.14
C GLN A 66 -0.08 -6.36 0.73
N CYS A 67 -0.32 -6.06 -0.56
CA CYS A 67 -1.66 -5.78 -1.09
C CYS A 67 -2.62 -6.93 -0.80
N GLY A 68 -2.21 -8.18 -1.03
CA GLY A 68 -3.02 -9.36 -0.74
C GLY A 68 -3.37 -9.50 0.75
N ARG A 69 -2.39 -9.26 1.65
CA ARG A 69 -2.63 -9.26 3.10
C ARG A 69 -3.61 -8.16 3.53
N LEU A 70 -3.50 -6.96 2.95
CA LEU A 70 -4.36 -5.83 3.28
C LEU A 70 -5.80 -6.05 2.82
N ALA A 71 -5.99 -6.67 1.65
CA ALA A 71 -7.30 -7.07 1.16
C ALA A 71 -7.97 -8.10 2.10
N GLN A 72 -7.22 -9.09 2.59
CA GLN A 72 -7.70 -10.09 3.53
C GLN A 72 -8.00 -9.55 4.94
N SER A 73 -7.33 -8.47 5.34
CA SER A 73 -7.48 -7.88 6.69
C SER A 73 -8.67 -6.93 6.82
N ARG A 74 -9.46 -6.73 5.75
CA ARG A 74 -10.64 -5.86 5.77
C ARG A 74 -11.90 -6.63 6.18
N PRO A 75 -12.62 -6.20 7.24
CA PRO A 75 -13.96 -6.70 7.52
C PRO A 75 -14.92 -6.10 6.49
N GLY A 76 -15.12 -6.80 5.37
CA GLY A 76 -16.03 -6.35 4.30
C GLY A 76 -15.64 -6.76 2.87
N GLY A 77 -14.65 -7.63 2.68
CA GLY A 77 -14.42 -8.27 1.38
C GLY A 77 -15.48 -9.35 1.15
N GLU A 78 -16.37 -9.08 0.21
CA GLU A 78 -17.47 -9.89 -0.32
C GLU A 78 -17.39 -11.43 -0.13
N SER A 79 -18.48 -11.98 0.43
CA SER A 79 -19.15 -13.19 -0.04
C SER A 79 -20.61 -12.86 -0.29
#